data_AF-A0AA42E884-F1
#
_entry.id   AF-A0AA42E884-F1
#
_cell.length_a   1.000
_cell.length_b   1.000
_cell.length_c   1.000
_cell.angle_alpha   90.00
_cell.angle_beta   90.00
_cell.angle_gamma   90.00
#
_symmetry.space_group_name_H-M   'P 1'
#
loop_
_entity.id
_entity.type
_entity.pdbx_description
1 polymer ?
#
loop_
_entity_poly.entity_id
_entity_poly.type
_entity_poly.pdbx_seq_one_letter_code
_entity_poly.pdbx_strand_id
1 'polypeptide(L)'
;MRTTHITIPVPAELHVNTRQLVATFAEALAAKFREAELKYGHADGWLWDDWEEECRRGLMEHVAKGDPRDVAIYAAFLWHRGWSTAAPVEG
;
A
#
# COMPACT_ATOMS: atom_id res chain seq x y z
N MET A 1 17.37 -2.86 15.42
CA MET A 1 16.50 -1.97 14.62
C MET A 1 15.62 -1.21 15.60
N ARG A 2 15.51 0.13 15.50
CA ARG A 2 14.57 0.88 16.35
C ARG A 2 13.18 0.72 15.75
N THR A 3 12.19 0.39 16.56
CA THR A 3 10.80 0.26 16.16
C THR A 3 10.01 1.46 16.66
N THR A 4 9.25 2.09 15.77
CA THR A 4 8.27 3.12 16.11
C THR A 4 6.88 2.51 16.03
N HIS A 5 5.99 2.88 16.95
CA HIS A 5 4.62 2.40 16.97
C HIS A 5 3.67 3.49 16.44
N ILE A 6 2.73 3.08 15.61
CA ILE A 6 1.62 3.92 15.15
C ILE A 6 0.34 3.39 15.80
N THR A 7 -0.48 4.26 16.38
CA THR A 7 -1.79 3.90 16.92
C THR A 7 -2.86 4.14 15.87
N ILE A 8 -3.61 3.08 15.54
CA ILE A 8 -4.75 3.17 14.63
C ILE A 8 -6.06 2.99 15.41
N PRO A 9 -7.04 3.90 15.26
CA PRO A 9 -8.37 3.66 15.81
C PRO A 9 -9.05 2.54 15.02
N VAL A 10 -9.55 1.52 15.72
CA VAL A 10 -10.31 0.42 15.13
C VAL A 10 -11.66 0.31 15.84
N PRO A 11 -12.79 0.20 15.13
CA PRO A 11 -14.11 0.12 15.76
C PRO A 11 -14.20 -1.03 16.77
N ALA A 12 -14.81 -0.75 17.92
CA ALA A 12 -14.95 -1.72 19.01
C ALA A 12 -15.93 -2.84 18.65
N GLU A 13 -16.85 -2.57 17.74
CA GLU A 13 -17.87 -3.47 17.23
C GLU A 13 -17.32 -4.40 16.13
N LEU A 14 -16.13 -4.09 15.58
CA LEU A 14 -15.50 -4.95 14.59
C LEU A 14 -15.08 -6.27 15.24
N HIS A 15 -15.41 -7.38 14.58
CA HIS A 15 -15.10 -8.73 15.05
C HIS A 15 -13.61 -8.87 15.41
N VAL A 16 -13.32 -9.53 16.53
CA VAL A 16 -11.96 -9.59 17.11
C VAL A 16 -10.91 -10.11 16.13
N ASN A 17 -11.21 -11.15 15.36
CA ASN A 17 -10.28 -11.69 14.36
C ASN A 17 -10.03 -10.71 13.21
N THR A 18 -11.03 -9.90 12.85
CA THR A 18 -10.87 -8.89 11.80
C THR A 18 -10.03 -7.71 12.29
N ARG A 19 -10.15 -7.32 13.57
CA ARG A 19 -9.21 -6.35 14.17
C ARG A 19 -7.77 -6.84 14.15
N GLN A 20 -7.57 -8.12 14.48
CA GLN A 20 -6.25 -8.74 14.42
C GLN A 20 -5.70 -8.74 12.99
N LEU A 21 -6.53 -9.10 12.01
CA LEU A 21 -6.16 -9.05 10.59
C LEU A 21 -5.72 -7.65 10.15
N VAL A 22 -6.46 -6.59 10.53
CA VAL A 22 -6.08 -5.21 10.22
C VAL A 22 -4.71 -4.86 10.81
N ALA A 23 -4.48 -5.20 12.08
CA ALA A 23 -3.22 -4.92 12.76
C ALA A 23 -2.03 -5.65 12.11
N THR A 24 -2.15 -6.95 11.86
CA THR A 24 -1.07 -7.74 11.26
C THR A 24 -0.82 -7.37 9.80
N PHE A 25 -1.86 -6.99 9.06
CA PHE A 25 -1.70 -6.52 7.68
C PHE A 25 -1.00 -5.16 7.62
N ALA A 26 -1.35 -4.23 8.52
CA ALA A 26 -0.66 -2.94 8.63
C ALA A 26 0.84 -3.10 8.96
N GLU A 27 1.17 -4.03 9.86
CA GLU A 27 2.57 -4.38 10.17
C GLU A 27 3.31 -4.96 8.95
N ALA A 28 2.69 -5.91 8.23
CA ALA A 28 3.27 -6.50 7.04
C ALA A 28 3.48 -5.48 5.90
N LEU A 29 2.56 -4.51 5.77
CA LEU A 29 2.66 -3.43 4.80
C LEU A 29 3.81 -2.47 5.14
N ALA A 30 3.95 -2.08 6.42
CA ALA A 30 5.06 -1.25 6.89
C ALA A 30 6.42 -1.93 6.68
N ALA A 31 6.52 -3.24 6.94
CA ALA A 31 7.73 -4.01 6.66
C ALA A 31 8.06 -4.03 5.16
N LYS A 32 7.05 -4.19 4.30
CA LYS A 32 7.23 -4.19 2.84
C LYS A 32 7.71 -2.82 2.31
N PHE A 33 7.18 -1.72 2.85
CA PHE A 33 7.72 -0.39 2.54
C PHE A 33 9.19 -0.28 2.92
N ARG A 34 9.56 -0.73 4.12
CA ARG A 34 10.95 -0.72 4.58
C ARG A 34 11.88 -1.55 3.68
N GLU A 35 11.43 -2.72 3.23
CA GLU A 35 12.15 -3.55 2.25
C GLU A 35 12.37 -2.78 0.94
N ALA A 36 11.35 -2.06 0.45
CA ALA A 36 11.43 -1.27 -0.76
C ALA A 36 12.39 -0.07 -0.62
N GLU A 37 12.35 0.65 0.50
CA GLU A 37 13.33 1.72 0.82
C GLU A 37 14.76 1.19 0.78
N LEU A 38 15.02 0.03 1.40
CA LEU A 38 16.34 -0.60 1.44
C LEU A 38 16.80 -1.06 0.06
N LYS A 39 15.90 -1.65 -0.73
CA LYS A 39 16.24 -2.27 -2.00
C LYS A 39 16.40 -1.27 -3.15
N TYR A 40 15.54 -0.26 -3.18
CA TYR A 40 15.42 0.65 -4.33
C TYR A 40 15.77 2.10 -3.99
N GLY A 41 16.06 2.42 -2.71
CA GLY A 41 16.31 3.80 -2.28
C GLY A 41 15.04 4.66 -2.32
N HIS A 42 13.86 4.04 -2.33
CA HIS A 42 12.59 4.77 -2.25
C HIS A 42 12.48 5.51 -0.92
N ALA A 43 11.76 6.63 -0.96
CA ALA A 43 11.42 7.42 0.21
C ALA A 43 9.97 7.92 0.04
N ASP A 44 9.77 9.22 -0.13
CA ASP A 44 8.49 9.90 -0.20
C ASP A 44 8.09 10.32 -1.61
N GLY A 45 8.78 9.84 -2.65
CA GLY A 45 8.48 10.19 -4.06
C GLY A 45 7.06 9.83 -4.51
N TRP A 46 6.37 8.92 -3.80
CA TRP A 46 4.94 8.65 -3.99
C TRP A 46 4.05 9.87 -3.67
N LEU A 47 4.59 10.90 -3.00
CA LEU A 47 3.95 12.19 -2.78
C LEU A 47 3.93 13.11 -4.02
N TRP A 48 4.54 12.72 -5.14
CA TRP A 48 4.43 13.50 -6.39
C TRP A 48 3.13 13.19 -7.13
N ASP A 49 2.68 14.12 -7.98
CA ASP A 49 1.37 14.07 -8.63
C ASP A 49 1.39 13.70 -10.12
N ASP A 50 2.56 13.37 -10.65
CA ASP A 50 2.86 13.25 -12.07
C ASP A 50 2.98 11.80 -12.56
N TRP A 51 2.58 10.83 -11.73
CA TRP A 51 2.82 9.41 -11.98
C TRP A 51 1.56 8.53 -11.81
N GLU A 52 0.36 9.11 -11.89
CA GLU A 52 -0.92 8.38 -11.74
C GLU A 52 -1.03 7.15 -12.65
N GLU A 53 -0.68 7.31 -13.93
CA GLU A 53 -0.75 6.23 -14.91
C GLU A 53 0.25 5.11 -14.60
N GLU A 54 1.47 5.48 -14.20
CA GLU A 54 2.48 4.52 -13.74
C GLU A 54 2.04 3.80 -12.46
N CYS A 55 1.41 4.51 -11.52
CA CYS A 55 0.85 3.94 -10.31
C CYS A 55 -0.22 2.89 -10.63
N ARG A 56 -1.15 3.19 -11.54
CA ARG A 56 -2.17 2.23 -12.01
C ARG A 56 -1.56 1.01 -12.70
N ARG A 57 -0.59 1.23 -13.59
CA ARG A 57 0.11 0.14 -14.27
C ARG A 57 0.81 -0.77 -13.25
N GLY A 58 1.51 -0.19 -12.29
CA GLY A 58 2.17 -0.91 -11.20
C GLY A 58 1.19 -1.75 -10.37
N LEU A 59 0.02 -1.20 -10.03
CA LEU A 59 -1.05 -1.96 -9.37
C LEU A 59 -1.41 -3.22 -10.17
N MET A 60 -1.69 -3.08 -11.47
CA MET A 60 -2.10 -4.21 -12.32
C MET A 60 -0.99 -5.25 -12.48
N GLU A 61 0.26 -4.83 -12.59
CA GLU A 61 1.42 -5.74 -12.62
C GLU A 61 1.54 -6.55 -11.34
N HIS A 62 1.32 -5.93 -10.17
CA HIS A 62 1.40 -6.63 -8.89
C HIS A 62 0.20 -7.54 -8.62
N VAL A 63 -0.99 -7.20 -9.13
CA VAL A 63 -2.13 -8.11 -9.17
C VAL A 63 -1.77 -9.36 -9.98
N ALA A 64 -1.17 -9.20 -11.17
CA ALA A 64 -0.76 -10.33 -12.00
C ALA A 64 0.36 -11.19 -11.38
N LYS A 65 1.31 -10.57 -10.65
CA LYS A 65 2.39 -11.27 -9.92
C LYS A 65 1.89 -11.99 -8.67
N GLY A 66 0.76 -11.58 -8.10
CA GLY A 66 0.13 -12.22 -6.94
C GLY A 66 0.74 -11.88 -5.58
N ASP A 67 1.46 -10.76 -5.42
CA ASP A 67 1.89 -10.28 -4.09
C ASP A 67 0.85 -9.30 -3.51
N PRO A 68 0.02 -9.72 -2.53
CA PRO A 68 -1.03 -8.86 -1.98
C PRO A 68 -0.49 -7.65 -1.22
N ARG A 69 0.77 -7.67 -0.74
CA ARG A 69 1.36 -6.50 -0.06
C ARG A 69 1.73 -5.42 -1.05
N ASP A 70 2.30 -5.80 -2.20
CA ASP A 70 2.57 -4.82 -3.26
C ASP A 70 1.26 -4.25 -3.84
N VAL A 71 0.23 -5.09 -4.03
CA VAL A 71 -1.10 -4.61 -4.43
C VAL A 71 -1.62 -3.57 -3.44
N ALA A 72 -1.51 -3.83 -2.13
CA ALA A 72 -1.93 -2.89 -1.10
C ALA A 72 -1.09 -1.61 -1.05
N ILE A 73 0.21 -1.67 -1.34
CA ILE A 73 1.07 -0.47 -1.45
C ILE A 73 0.55 0.45 -2.56
N TYR A 74 0.37 -0.08 -3.77
CA TYR A 74 -0.11 0.71 -4.90
C TYR A 74 -1.55 1.20 -4.68
N ALA A 75 -2.42 0.37 -4.07
CA ALA A 75 -3.75 0.79 -3.68
C ALA A 75 -3.72 1.94 -2.66
N ALA A 76 -2.79 1.93 -1.70
CA ALA A 76 -2.62 3.01 -0.73
C ALA A 76 -2.17 4.31 -1.39
N PHE A 77 -1.27 4.26 -2.38
CA PHE A 77 -0.85 5.43 -3.15
C PHE A 77 -2.01 6.04 -3.93
N LEU A 78 -2.76 5.22 -4.67
CA LEU A 78 -3.93 5.66 -5.44
C LEU A 78 -5.00 6.26 -4.51
N TRP A 79 -5.31 5.58 -3.40
CA TRP A 79 -6.27 6.07 -2.40
C TRP A 79 -5.86 7.41 -1.81
N HIS A 80 -4.58 7.55 -1.42
CA HIS A 80 -4.06 8.80 -0.86
C HIS A 80 -4.24 9.98 -1.81
N ARG A 81 -4.18 9.73 -3.13
CA ARG A 81 -4.32 10.75 -4.17
C ARG A 81 -5.73 10.93 -4.72
N GLY A 82 -6.67 10.06 -4.35
CA GLY A 82 -8.00 10.04 -4.97
C GLY A 82 -8.00 9.54 -6.41
N TRP A 83 -6.96 8.84 -6.84
CA TRP A 83 -6.84 8.26 -8.18
C TRP A 83 -7.62 6.94 -8.29
N SER A 84 -8.09 6.64 -9.50
CA SER A 84 -8.84 5.40 -9.77
C SER A 84 -7.92 4.18 -9.82
N THR A 85 -8.41 3.04 -9.32
CA THR A 85 -7.77 1.72 -9.46
C THR A 85 -8.13 1.00 -10.76
N ALA A 86 -9.05 1.57 -11.56
CA ALA A 86 -9.40 0.98 -12.85
C ALA A 86 -8.16 0.88 -13.74
N ALA A 87 -8.10 -0.17 -14.57
CA ALA A 87 -7.04 -0.29 -15.56
C ALA A 87 -7.03 0.97 -16.46
N PRO A 88 -5.85 1.48 -16.87
CA PRO A 88 -5.78 2.50 -17.90
C PRO A 88 -6.58 2.05 -19.12
N VAL A 89 -7.41 2.94 -19.67
CA VAL A 89 -8.05 2.67 -20.96
C VAL A 89 -6.96 2.61 -22.01
N GLU A 90 -6.77 1.46 -22.65
CA GLU A 90 -5.93 1.35 -23.84
C GLU A 90 -6.57 2.24 -24.93
N GLY A 91 -5.85 3.30 -25.31
CA GLY A 91 -6.21 4.19 -26.42
C GLY A 91 -5.71 3.66 -27.75
#